data_AF-A0A359FI50-F1
#
_entry.id   AF-A0A359FI50-F1
#
_cell.length_a   1.000
_cell.length_b   1.000
_cell.length_c   1.000
_cell.angle_alpha   90.00
_cell.angle_beta   90.00
_cell.angle_gamma   90.00
#
_symmetry.space_group_name_H-M   'P 1'
#
loop_
_entity.id
_entity.type
_entity.pdbx_description
1 polymer ?
#
loop_
_entity_poly.entity_id
_entity_poly.type
_entity_poly.pdbx_seq_one_letter_code
_entity_poly.pdbx_strand_id
1 'polypeptide(L)'
;MDRNSWIGLALIVGVMFFWSYLTKPTPEETAERQKVQDSLIQVQKDRAQKQILLDQEMANNPSITNSGANSDSIVKSQLGDFSSFASGERKFYTVENNLMKIRFLNQGGRVYSVELKNYKKFDGTPLILFDGDSTEFGLNFFAQNRSIATNQLFFEMEKGSDNLVVSDKPETMAFILKLAEGQHIEYVYTISPDTYHVDFDINFLGMNNLISANTGNIALQWKSFISSLEKGRKWEESNTTIIYKFNEADIDKLSETSDEANENLNTPLKWISYKQQFFNVALIADGAFSNASVKLEKELTNPNYLKQFSSEISLPYNSKANESIPMSFYFGPNHYQTLKKLDVDLEEVVTLGRNIIRWINVGVVIPLFNWLGKFIGNYGVIILVLTIIIKLVLFPFTYKSYISTAKMKVLKPEVDKLSEKFPKPEDAMKKQQATMALYKKVGVSPLGGCLPMLFQMPILFAMFRFFPNSIELRQESFLWAQDLSSYDAVIHLPFTVPLGFGDHISLWCLLMTIVNVVYLKFNDQMSMSNNQIPGMKLMMYMMPVMMLFWFNSYASALSYYYFLSLLITIIQTWLIRKTVSDEEVLAKLKAAQANKKVAPKSKWQTRLEEMAKQKGYQLPKK
;
A
#
# COMPACT_ATOMS: atom_id res chain seq x y z
N MET A 1 11.72 -16.02 40.56
CA MET A 1 10.78 -15.54 39.51
C MET A 1 9.80 -16.67 39.21
N ASP A 2 8.45 -16.50 39.27
CA ASP A 2 7.55 -17.65 38.98
C ASP A 2 7.32 -17.79 37.49
N ARG A 3 7.05 -19.04 37.11
CA ARG A 3 6.72 -19.50 35.76
C ARG A 3 5.71 -18.64 35.01
N ASN A 4 4.68 -18.07 35.65
CA ASN A 4 3.70 -17.22 34.94
C ASN A 4 4.27 -15.86 34.54
N SER A 5 5.23 -15.33 35.29
CA SER A 5 5.97 -14.12 34.91
C SER A 5 7.00 -14.42 33.83
N TRP A 6 7.63 -15.61 33.86
CA TRP A 6 8.50 -16.08 32.77
C TRP A 6 7.71 -16.42 31.49
N ILE A 7 6.52 -16.99 31.59
CA ILE A 7 5.62 -17.23 30.45
C ILE A 7 5.10 -15.91 29.90
N GLY A 8 4.72 -14.95 30.75
CA GLY A 8 4.31 -13.62 30.30
C GLY A 8 5.46 -12.84 29.64
N LEU A 9 6.66 -12.90 30.20
CA LEU A 9 7.84 -12.24 29.66
C LEU A 9 8.39 -12.98 28.42
N ALA A 10 8.30 -14.30 28.36
CA ALA A 10 8.61 -15.10 27.17
C ALA A 10 7.52 -15.01 26.10
N LEU A 11 6.27 -14.71 26.45
CA LEU A 11 5.22 -14.34 25.49
C LEU A 11 5.43 -12.92 24.97
N ILE A 12 5.89 -11.98 25.78
CA ILE A 12 6.21 -10.62 25.32
C ILE A 12 7.46 -10.63 24.47
N VAL A 13 8.54 -11.23 24.95
CA VAL A 13 9.77 -11.43 24.17
C VAL A 13 9.45 -12.30 22.96
N GLY A 14 8.65 -13.35 23.09
CA GLY A 14 8.19 -14.18 21.98
C GLY A 14 7.33 -13.42 20.97
N VAL A 15 6.45 -12.52 21.39
CA VAL A 15 5.64 -11.66 20.52
C VAL A 15 6.50 -10.56 19.91
N MET A 16 7.45 -9.98 20.63
CA MET A 16 8.38 -8.97 20.10
C MET A 16 9.40 -9.60 19.14
N PHE A 17 9.87 -10.82 19.39
CA PHE A 17 10.71 -11.59 18.48
C PHE A 17 9.90 -12.13 17.31
N PHE A 18 8.66 -12.60 17.52
CA PHE A 18 7.76 -13.01 16.44
C PHE A 18 7.40 -11.82 15.56
N TRP A 19 7.15 -10.65 16.15
CA TRP A 19 6.93 -9.40 15.43
C TRP A 19 8.19 -8.96 14.70
N SER A 20 9.34 -8.94 15.37
CA SER A 20 10.64 -8.61 14.77
C SER A 20 11.06 -9.60 13.68
N TYR A 21 10.71 -10.88 13.81
CA TYR A 21 10.96 -11.94 12.83
C TYR A 21 10.00 -11.83 11.64
N LEU A 22 8.71 -11.54 11.88
CA LEU A 22 7.74 -11.24 10.82
C LEU A 22 8.05 -9.94 10.05
N THR A 23 8.77 -9.01 10.66
CA THR A 23 9.18 -7.74 10.01
C THR A 23 10.64 -7.72 9.57
N LYS A 24 11.40 -8.79 9.79
CA LYS A 24 12.78 -8.90 9.28
C LYS A 24 12.70 -9.18 7.77
N PRO A 25 13.46 -8.47 6.92
CA PRO A 25 13.62 -8.86 5.52
C PRO A 25 14.19 -10.28 5.46
N THR A 26 13.70 -11.08 4.52
CA THR A 26 14.15 -12.46 4.35
C THR A 26 15.65 -12.51 3.99
N PRO A 27 16.36 -13.60 4.34
CA PRO A 27 17.78 -13.75 4.00
C PRO A 27 18.04 -13.62 2.49
N GLU A 28 17.11 -14.08 1.66
CA GLU A 28 17.13 -13.91 0.19
C GLU A 28 17.05 -12.44 -0.22
N GLU A 29 16.10 -11.65 0.32
CA GLU A 29 15.99 -10.20 0.06
C GLU A 29 17.26 -9.42 0.46
N THR A 30 17.94 -9.81 1.56
CA THR A 30 19.19 -9.16 1.96
C THR A 30 20.36 -9.50 1.04
N ALA A 31 20.40 -10.72 0.51
CA ALA A 31 21.42 -11.15 -0.46
C ALA A 31 21.14 -10.55 -1.85
N GLU A 32 19.88 -10.41 -2.23
CA GLU A 32 19.46 -9.74 -3.46
C GLU A 32 19.72 -8.24 -3.40
N ARG A 33 19.44 -7.55 -2.28
CA ARG A 33 19.82 -6.14 -2.11
C ARG A 33 21.33 -5.91 -2.20
N GLN A 34 22.14 -6.84 -1.70
CA GLN A 34 23.59 -6.79 -1.85
C GLN A 34 24.01 -7.05 -3.30
N LYS A 35 23.42 -8.05 -3.98
CA LYS A 35 23.65 -8.30 -5.41
C LYS A 35 23.21 -7.14 -6.31
N VAL A 36 22.10 -6.48 -5.97
CA VAL A 36 21.58 -5.31 -6.67
C VAL A 36 22.48 -4.10 -6.42
N GLN A 37 23.00 -3.91 -5.20
CA GLN A 37 24.00 -2.87 -4.94
C GLN A 37 25.31 -3.13 -5.70
N ASP A 38 25.81 -4.37 -5.69
CA ASP A 38 27.02 -4.74 -6.40
C ASP A 38 26.82 -4.67 -7.93
N SER A 39 25.64 -5.03 -8.45
CA SER A 39 25.33 -4.89 -9.88
C SER A 39 25.10 -3.44 -10.29
N LEU A 40 24.52 -2.58 -9.43
CA LEU A 40 24.37 -1.15 -9.68
C LEU A 40 25.73 -0.46 -9.77
N ILE A 41 26.70 -0.86 -8.93
CA ILE A 41 28.08 -0.39 -9.01
C ILE A 41 28.75 -0.86 -10.32
N GLN A 42 28.47 -2.09 -10.75
CA GLN A 42 28.98 -2.63 -12.02
C GLN A 42 28.37 -1.91 -13.25
N VAL A 43 27.05 -1.69 -13.24
CA VAL A 43 26.31 -0.99 -14.31
C VAL A 43 26.67 0.49 -14.37
N GLN A 44 26.95 1.13 -13.23
CA GLN A 44 27.46 2.51 -13.20
C GLN A 44 28.87 2.60 -13.78
N LYS A 45 29.73 1.61 -13.54
CA LYS A 45 31.05 1.52 -14.18
C LYS A 45 30.92 1.27 -15.69
N ASP A 46 30.06 0.35 -16.11
CA ASP A 46 29.81 0.07 -17.54
C ASP A 46 29.15 1.24 -18.27
N ARG A 47 28.24 1.97 -17.61
CA ARG A 47 27.65 3.22 -18.15
C ARG A 47 28.70 4.31 -18.26
N ALA A 48 29.55 4.51 -17.26
CA ALA A 48 30.66 5.47 -17.36
C ALA A 48 31.61 5.11 -18.50
N GLN A 49 31.88 3.82 -18.71
CA GLN A 49 32.75 3.35 -19.79
C GLN A 49 32.09 3.46 -21.17
N LYS A 50 30.79 3.16 -21.29
CA LYS A 50 30.01 3.39 -22.52
C LYS A 50 29.81 4.87 -22.84
N GLN A 51 29.64 5.73 -21.84
CA GLN A 51 29.55 7.17 -22.02
C GLN A 51 30.87 7.73 -22.56
N ILE A 52 32.01 7.27 -22.04
CA ILE A 52 33.34 7.63 -22.55
C ILE A 52 33.54 7.16 -24.00
N LEU A 53 33.02 5.97 -24.36
CA LEU A 53 33.07 5.46 -25.74
C LEU A 53 32.12 6.22 -26.69
N LEU A 54 30.92 6.58 -26.22
CA LEU A 54 29.94 7.39 -26.97
C LEU A 54 30.44 8.84 -27.19
N ASP A 55 31.09 9.43 -26.19
CA ASP A 55 31.71 10.76 -26.30
C ASP A 55 32.90 10.75 -27.27
N GLN A 56 33.59 9.60 -27.42
CA GLN A 56 34.64 9.39 -28.42
C GLN A 56 34.10 9.14 -29.84
N GLU A 57 32.94 8.50 -29.98
CA GLU A 57 32.26 8.30 -31.28
C GLU A 57 31.56 9.58 -31.79
N MET A 58 30.99 10.38 -30.88
CA MET A 58 30.36 11.67 -31.21
C MET A 58 31.35 12.76 -31.64
N ALA A 59 32.64 12.62 -31.30
CA ALA A 59 33.68 13.54 -31.75
C ALA A 59 34.12 13.35 -33.22
N ASN A 60 33.69 12.26 -33.89
CA ASN A 60 34.18 11.85 -35.21
C ASN A 60 33.14 11.85 -36.34
N ASN A 61 31.94 12.40 -36.15
CA ASN A 61 30.94 12.49 -37.23
C ASN A 61 30.40 13.93 -37.38
N PRO A 62 30.57 14.59 -38.54
CA PRO A 62 30.01 15.91 -38.75
C PRO A 62 28.49 15.85 -38.95
N SER A 63 27.80 16.69 -38.19
CA SER A 63 26.36 16.93 -38.21
C SER A 63 25.88 17.38 -39.60
N ILE A 64 24.89 16.70 -40.17
CA ILE A 64 24.22 17.14 -41.41
C ILE A 64 22.94 17.88 -41.04
N THR A 65 22.94 19.19 -41.27
CA THR A 65 21.75 20.04 -41.25
C THR A 65 21.06 20.04 -42.63
N ASN A 66 19.78 19.67 -42.61
CA ASN A 66 18.67 20.04 -43.50
C ASN A 66 18.93 20.28 -45.01
N SER A 67 18.37 19.38 -45.83
CA SER A 67 17.89 19.67 -47.19
C SER A 67 16.65 18.80 -47.48
N GLY A 68 15.49 19.45 -47.62
CA GLY A 68 14.14 18.86 -47.66
C GLY A 68 13.76 18.18 -48.98
N ALA A 69 14.58 17.25 -49.49
CA ALA A 69 14.24 16.43 -50.66
C ALA A 69 14.63 14.94 -50.51
N ASN A 70 15.23 14.54 -49.39
CA ASN A 70 15.77 13.18 -49.15
C ASN A 70 15.10 12.44 -47.96
N SER A 71 14.02 12.97 -47.37
CA SER A 71 13.36 12.32 -46.22
C SER A 71 12.81 10.94 -46.57
N ASP A 72 12.16 10.81 -47.73
CA ASP A 72 11.41 9.60 -48.06
C ASP A 72 12.32 8.42 -48.43
N SER A 73 13.49 8.71 -49.03
CA SER A 73 14.50 7.69 -49.34
C SER A 73 15.21 7.20 -48.07
N ILE A 74 15.48 8.09 -47.11
CA ILE A 74 16.07 7.74 -45.81
C ILE A 74 15.07 6.91 -44.98
N VAL A 75 13.82 7.34 -44.87
CA VAL A 75 12.76 6.60 -44.16
C VAL A 75 12.54 5.22 -44.77
N LYS A 76 12.52 5.11 -46.11
CA LYS A 76 12.42 3.81 -46.80
C LYS A 76 13.61 2.91 -46.54
N SER A 77 14.83 3.46 -46.47
CA SER A 77 16.03 2.68 -46.13
C SER A 77 16.01 2.14 -44.69
N GLN A 78 15.42 2.90 -43.76
CA GLN A 78 15.39 2.59 -42.32
C GLN A 78 14.24 1.63 -41.94
N LEU A 79 13.07 1.77 -42.55
CA LEU A 79 11.86 1.03 -42.16
C LEU A 79 11.44 -0.06 -43.16
N GLY A 80 12.02 -0.10 -44.36
CA GLY A 80 11.69 -1.13 -45.36
C GLY A 80 10.21 -1.11 -45.73
N ASP A 81 9.56 -2.26 -45.68
CA ASP A 81 8.15 -2.44 -46.01
C ASP A 81 7.20 -1.67 -45.06
N PHE A 82 7.69 -1.21 -43.91
CA PHE A 82 6.92 -0.38 -42.98
C PHE A 82 6.97 1.12 -43.31
N SER A 83 7.77 1.55 -44.30
CA SER A 83 7.98 2.98 -44.57
C SER A 83 6.72 3.73 -44.97
N SER A 84 5.75 3.04 -45.59
CA SER A 84 4.46 3.64 -45.97
C SER A 84 3.63 4.08 -44.76
N PHE A 85 3.87 3.49 -43.59
CA PHE A 85 3.16 3.81 -42.35
C PHE A 85 3.92 4.82 -41.48
N ALA A 86 5.08 5.31 -41.92
CA ALA A 86 5.89 6.25 -41.15
C ALA A 86 5.34 7.69 -41.15
N SER A 87 4.44 8.00 -42.10
CA SER A 87 3.81 9.30 -42.25
C SER A 87 2.30 9.13 -42.39
N GLY A 88 1.54 9.97 -41.70
CA GLY A 88 0.09 9.93 -41.70
C GLY A 88 -0.49 11.08 -40.89
N GLU A 89 -1.80 11.28 -41.03
CA GLU A 89 -2.53 12.23 -40.20
C GLU A 89 -2.93 11.56 -38.88
N ARG A 90 -2.74 12.27 -37.76
CA ARG A 90 -3.21 11.82 -36.44
C ARG A 90 -4.73 11.86 -36.39
N LYS A 91 -5.36 10.69 -36.31
CA LYS A 91 -6.81 10.50 -36.17
C LYS A 91 -7.15 9.89 -34.82
N PHE A 92 -8.23 10.40 -34.23
CA PHE A 92 -8.70 9.97 -32.93
C PHE A 92 -10.03 9.24 -33.05
N TYR A 93 -10.16 8.13 -32.34
CA TYR A 93 -11.39 7.34 -32.27
C TYR A 93 -11.82 7.25 -30.81
N THR A 94 -13.10 7.40 -30.53
CA THR A 94 -13.62 7.40 -29.17
C THR A 94 -14.55 6.23 -28.97
N VAL A 95 -14.27 5.42 -27.95
CA VAL A 95 -15.17 4.36 -27.49
C VAL A 95 -15.55 4.65 -26.05
N GLU A 96 -16.82 4.54 -25.75
CA GLU A 96 -17.31 4.74 -24.39
C GLU A 96 -18.28 3.66 -23.95
N ASN A 97 -18.19 3.24 -22.70
CA ASN A 97 -19.21 2.43 -22.03
C ASN A 97 -19.80 3.22 -20.85
N ASN A 98 -20.54 2.55 -19.97
CA ASN A 98 -21.16 3.20 -18.80
C ASN A 98 -20.14 3.70 -17.76
N LEU A 99 -18.92 3.16 -17.73
CA LEU A 99 -17.94 3.42 -16.67
C LEU A 99 -16.73 4.25 -17.12
N MET A 100 -16.35 4.15 -18.38
CA MET A 100 -15.15 4.79 -18.93
C MET A 100 -15.34 5.28 -20.36
N LYS A 101 -14.52 6.26 -20.74
CA LYS A 101 -14.39 6.79 -22.09
C LYS A 101 -12.94 6.68 -22.52
N ILE A 102 -12.70 5.91 -23.56
CA ILE A 102 -11.38 5.61 -24.11
C ILE A 102 -11.24 6.36 -25.43
N ARG A 103 -10.13 7.08 -25.61
CA ARG A 103 -9.75 7.63 -26.90
C ARG A 103 -8.54 6.86 -27.42
N PHE A 104 -8.62 6.42 -28.65
CA PHE A 104 -7.53 5.77 -29.38
C PHE A 104 -6.90 6.77 -30.35
N LEU A 105 -5.61 6.58 -30.60
CA LEU A 105 -4.85 7.31 -31.62
C LEU A 105 -4.35 6.29 -32.65
N ASN A 106 -4.56 6.57 -33.94
CA ASN A 106 -4.06 5.69 -35.01
C ASN A 106 -2.53 5.59 -35.04
N GLN A 107 -1.81 6.65 -34.69
CA GLN A 107 -0.37 6.59 -34.49
C GLN A 107 -0.06 5.68 -33.28
N GLY A 108 0.61 4.56 -33.55
CA GLY A 108 0.85 3.49 -32.59
C GLY A 108 -0.34 2.56 -32.37
N GLY A 109 -1.49 2.81 -33.00
CA GLY A 109 -2.72 2.05 -32.77
C GLY A 109 -3.10 1.95 -31.29
N ARG A 110 -2.75 2.98 -30.49
CA ARG A 110 -2.67 2.90 -29.03
C ARG A 110 -3.84 3.60 -28.33
N VAL A 111 -4.03 3.26 -27.06
CA VAL A 111 -4.87 4.05 -26.16
C VAL A 111 -4.18 5.40 -25.90
N TYR A 112 -4.87 6.48 -26.24
CA TYR A 112 -4.41 7.86 -26.10
C TYR A 112 -4.82 8.49 -24.76
N SER A 113 -6.06 8.22 -24.33
CA SER A 113 -6.55 8.70 -23.03
C SER A 113 -7.66 7.81 -22.49
N VAL A 114 -7.74 7.71 -21.17
CA VAL A 114 -8.86 7.04 -20.48
C VAL A 114 -9.43 7.95 -19.40
N GLU A 115 -10.72 8.28 -19.55
CA GLU A 115 -11.52 9.01 -18.57
C GLU A 115 -12.44 8.04 -17.82
N LEU A 116 -12.47 8.10 -16.49
CA LEU A 116 -13.39 7.32 -15.66
C LEU A 116 -14.63 8.16 -15.30
N LYS A 117 -15.77 7.84 -15.90
CA LYS A 117 -17.00 8.67 -15.88
C LYS A 117 -17.58 8.92 -14.49
N ASN A 118 -17.39 7.96 -13.59
CA ASN A 118 -17.93 8.01 -12.23
C ASN A 118 -17.03 8.76 -11.24
N TYR A 119 -15.87 9.26 -11.67
CA TYR A 119 -14.88 9.88 -10.80
C TYR A 119 -14.45 11.25 -11.31
N LYS A 120 -14.06 12.12 -10.37
CA LYS A 120 -13.53 13.46 -10.66
C LYS A 120 -12.19 13.64 -9.98
N LYS A 121 -11.35 14.54 -10.50
CA LYS A 121 -10.15 15.03 -9.79
C LYS A 121 -10.55 15.88 -8.59
N PHE A 122 -9.60 16.16 -7.70
CA PHE A 122 -9.83 16.95 -6.50
C PHE A 122 -10.34 18.39 -6.77
N ASP A 123 -10.07 18.93 -7.97
CA ASP A 123 -10.52 20.25 -8.42
C ASP A 123 -11.92 20.24 -9.07
N GLY A 124 -12.54 19.07 -9.19
CA GLY A 124 -13.85 18.88 -9.81
C GLY A 124 -13.82 18.61 -11.32
N THR A 125 -12.65 18.62 -11.96
CA THR A 125 -12.51 18.25 -13.38
C THR A 125 -12.66 16.74 -13.60
N PRO A 126 -12.94 16.28 -14.84
CA PRO A 126 -13.03 14.86 -15.15
C PRO A 126 -11.76 14.08 -14.76
N LEU A 127 -11.93 12.88 -14.22
CA LEU A 127 -10.80 12.03 -13.87
C LEU A 127 -10.25 11.31 -15.10
N ILE A 128 -9.10 11.78 -15.57
CA ILE A 128 -8.35 11.19 -16.68
C ILE A 128 -7.10 10.52 -16.12
N LEU A 129 -6.92 9.23 -16.37
CA LEU A 129 -5.79 8.44 -15.85
C LEU A 129 -4.47 8.87 -16.50
N PHE A 130 -4.51 9.05 -17.82
CA PHE A 130 -3.43 9.57 -18.65
C PHE A 130 -4.04 10.14 -19.94
N ASP A 131 -3.34 11.08 -20.57
CA ASP A 131 -3.74 11.70 -21.83
C ASP A 131 -2.55 12.17 -22.66
N GLY A 132 -2.74 12.26 -23.97
CA GLY A 132 -1.75 12.92 -24.80
C GLY A 132 -0.54 12.08 -25.13
N ASP A 133 0.56 12.79 -25.23
CA ASP A 133 1.91 12.23 -25.39
C ASP A 133 2.54 11.93 -24.01
N SER A 134 1.74 11.96 -22.93
CA SER A 134 2.17 11.51 -21.58
C SER A 134 2.31 9.99 -21.48
N THR A 135 1.89 9.24 -22.50
CA THR A 135 2.07 7.81 -22.58
C THR A 135 2.63 7.40 -23.93
N GLU A 136 3.56 6.45 -23.90
CA GLU A 136 4.10 5.79 -25.08
C GLU A 136 3.73 4.31 -24.98
N PHE A 137 3.23 3.74 -26.06
CA PHE A 137 2.86 2.33 -26.14
C PHE A 137 3.13 1.82 -27.53
N GLY A 138 3.87 0.73 -27.65
CA GLY A 138 4.13 0.08 -28.93
C GLY A 138 5.16 -1.02 -28.84
N LEU A 139 5.15 -1.88 -29.85
CA LEU A 139 6.12 -2.94 -30.06
C LEU A 139 7.41 -2.42 -30.70
N ASN A 140 8.51 -3.00 -30.25
CA ASN A 140 9.83 -2.93 -30.86
C ASN A 140 10.30 -4.34 -31.22
N PHE A 141 10.64 -4.53 -32.49
CA PHE A 141 11.16 -5.79 -33.01
C PHE A 141 12.04 -5.57 -34.23
N PHE A 142 12.83 -6.58 -34.59
CA PHE A 142 13.58 -6.57 -35.83
C PHE A 142 12.80 -7.26 -36.96
N ALA A 143 12.63 -6.55 -38.07
CA ALA A 143 12.14 -7.13 -39.33
C ALA A 143 13.10 -6.75 -40.45
N GLN A 144 13.50 -7.71 -41.30
CA GLN A 144 14.46 -7.47 -42.39
C GLN A 144 15.76 -6.77 -41.93
N ASN A 145 16.30 -7.15 -40.77
CA ASN A 145 17.46 -6.53 -40.12
C ASN A 145 17.31 -5.03 -39.79
N ARG A 146 16.08 -4.53 -39.69
CA ARG A 146 15.75 -3.15 -39.29
C ARG A 146 14.97 -3.16 -38.00
N SER A 147 15.24 -2.20 -37.12
CA SER A 147 14.46 -2.00 -35.90
C SER A 147 13.16 -1.29 -36.26
N ILE A 148 12.04 -1.93 -35.97
CA ILE A 148 10.69 -1.39 -36.22
C ILE A 148 10.07 -1.03 -34.87
N ALA A 149 9.65 0.22 -34.73
CA ALA A 149 8.98 0.75 -33.56
C ALA A 149 7.56 1.18 -33.94
N THR A 150 6.56 0.40 -33.53
CA THR A 150 5.17 0.60 -33.97
C THR A 150 4.54 1.86 -33.39
N ASN A 151 5.02 2.38 -32.25
CA ASN A 151 4.53 3.62 -31.63
C ASN A 151 4.66 4.86 -32.53
N GLN A 152 5.54 4.81 -33.54
CA GLN A 152 5.73 5.88 -34.52
C GLN A 152 4.93 5.68 -35.80
N LEU A 153 4.42 4.47 -36.05
CA LEU A 153 3.71 4.11 -37.28
C LEU A 153 2.22 4.44 -37.19
N PHE A 154 1.61 4.79 -38.33
CA PHE A 154 0.20 5.09 -38.45
C PHE A 154 -0.57 3.84 -38.88
N PHE A 155 -1.43 3.35 -38.00
CA PHE A 155 -2.33 2.23 -38.28
C PHE A 155 -3.58 2.72 -39.01
N GLU A 156 -4.19 1.85 -39.80
CA GLU A 156 -5.51 2.07 -40.38
C GLU A 156 -6.58 1.41 -39.50
N MET A 157 -7.78 1.98 -39.42
CA MET A 157 -8.88 1.34 -38.68
C MET A 157 -9.57 0.33 -39.61
N GLU A 158 -9.45 -0.96 -39.31
CA GLU A 158 -10.08 -2.05 -40.08
C GLU A 158 -11.52 -2.29 -39.60
N LYS A 159 -11.75 -2.21 -38.28
CA LYS A 159 -13.05 -2.43 -37.64
C LYS A 159 -13.29 -1.39 -36.56
N GLY A 160 -14.50 -0.83 -36.53
CA GLY A 160 -14.90 0.17 -35.54
C GLY A 160 -15.59 1.38 -36.16
N SER A 161 -15.77 2.43 -35.36
CA SER A 161 -16.28 3.73 -35.79
C SER A 161 -15.58 4.87 -35.05
N ASP A 162 -15.64 6.08 -35.61
CA ASP A 162 -15.04 7.29 -35.01
C ASP A 162 -15.55 7.57 -33.59
N ASN A 163 -16.83 7.29 -33.35
CA ASN A 163 -17.46 7.37 -32.03
C ASN A 163 -18.34 6.13 -31.84
N LEU A 164 -18.09 5.39 -30.76
CA LEU A 164 -18.77 4.15 -30.44
C LEU A 164 -19.23 4.16 -28.99
N VAL A 165 -20.50 3.79 -28.77
CA VAL A 165 -21.09 3.66 -27.43
C VAL A 165 -21.43 2.21 -27.21
N VAL A 166 -20.83 1.61 -26.18
CA VAL A 166 -20.98 0.21 -25.80
C VAL A 166 -22.02 0.11 -24.69
N SER A 167 -23.23 -0.32 -25.03
CA SER A 167 -24.36 -0.40 -24.07
C SER A 167 -24.79 -1.84 -23.76
N ASP A 168 -24.99 -2.69 -24.77
CA ASP A 168 -25.63 -4.00 -24.57
C ASP A 168 -24.72 -5.21 -24.85
N LYS A 169 -23.80 -5.07 -25.82
CA LYS A 169 -22.91 -6.15 -26.28
C LYS A 169 -21.47 -5.64 -26.37
N PRO A 170 -20.45 -6.51 -26.29
CA PRO A 170 -19.08 -6.12 -26.53
C PRO A 170 -18.89 -5.58 -27.95
N GLU A 171 -18.08 -4.54 -28.07
CA GLU A 171 -17.71 -3.95 -29.35
C GLU A 171 -16.19 -3.96 -29.55
N THR A 172 -15.75 -3.99 -30.81
CA THR A 172 -14.34 -4.15 -31.16
C THR A 172 -13.83 -2.97 -31.99
N MET A 173 -12.65 -2.47 -31.62
CA MET A 173 -11.83 -1.58 -32.44
C MET A 173 -10.58 -2.31 -32.91
N ALA A 174 -10.38 -2.42 -34.22
CA ALA A 174 -9.20 -3.06 -34.80
C ALA A 174 -8.37 -2.04 -35.59
N PHE A 175 -7.09 -1.94 -35.24
CA PHE A 175 -6.10 -1.11 -35.91
C PHE A 175 -5.09 -2.01 -36.62
N ILE A 176 -4.88 -1.80 -37.91
CA ILE A 176 -4.08 -2.68 -38.76
C ILE A 176 -2.92 -1.93 -39.43
N LEU A 177 -1.76 -2.59 -39.51
CA LEU A 177 -0.67 -2.28 -40.42
C LEU A 177 -0.64 -3.35 -41.50
N LYS A 178 -1.18 -3.05 -42.69
CA LYS A 178 -1.33 -4.01 -43.79
C LYS A 178 -0.20 -3.88 -44.80
N LEU A 179 0.83 -4.71 -44.68
CA LEU A 179 2.02 -4.64 -45.55
C LEU A 179 1.73 -5.23 -46.95
N ALA A 180 1.07 -6.38 -46.99
CA ALA A 180 0.66 -7.06 -48.23
C ALA A 180 -0.58 -7.93 -47.98
N GLU A 181 -1.10 -8.56 -49.04
CA GLU A 181 -2.20 -9.51 -48.92
C GLU A 181 -1.77 -10.70 -48.03
N GLY A 182 -2.47 -10.90 -46.90
CA GLY A 182 -2.13 -11.92 -45.92
C GLY A 182 -0.93 -11.59 -45.01
N GLN A 183 -0.38 -10.37 -45.06
CA GLN A 183 0.73 -9.92 -44.19
C GLN A 183 0.36 -8.64 -43.44
N HIS A 184 0.10 -8.76 -42.14
CA HIS A 184 -0.25 -7.62 -41.31
C HIS A 184 0.06 -7.81 -39.82
N ILE A 185 0.15 -6.68 -39.12
CA ILE A 185 0.07 -6.61 -37.67
C ILE A 185 -1.27 -5.95 -37.33
N GLU A 186 -2.06 -6.56 -36.45
CA GLU A 186 -3.35 -6.05 -36.04
C GLU A 186 -3.43 -5.95 -34.52
N TYR A 187 -3.92 -4.81 -34.04
CA TYR A 187 -4.23 -4.52 -32.64
C TYR A 187 -5.74 -4.52 -32.48
N VAL A 188 -6.27 -5.45 -31.70
CA VAL A 188 -7.71 -5.63 -31.51
C VAL A 188 -8.07 -5.31 -30.07
N TYR A 189 -8.86 -4.26 -29.88
CA TYR A 189 -9.40 -3.88 -28.57
C TYR A 189 -10.86 -4.28 -28.50
N THR A 190 -11.24 -5.10 -27.51
CA THR A 190 -12.64 -5.46 -27.26
C THR A 190 -13.10 -4.85 -25.94
N ILE A 191 -14.13 -4.02 -26.01
CA ILE A 191 -14.69 -3.30 -24.87
C ILE A 191 -16.08 -3.88 -24.58
N SER A 192 -16.29 -4.34 -23.36
CA SER A 192 -17.60 -4.80 -22.88
C SER A 192 -18.38 -3.69 -22.15
N PRO A 193 -19.71 -3.80 -22.07
CA PRO A 193 -20.52 -2.95 -21.19
C PRO A 193 -20.11 -3.10 -19.72
N ASP A 194 -20.29 -2.04 -18.92
CA ASP A 194 -20.18 -2.06 -17.45
C ASP A 194 -18.88 -2.64 -16.86
N THR A 195 -17.76 -2.53 -17.58
CA THR A 195 -16.45 -2.99 -17.09
C THR A 195 -15.35 -1.94 -17.27
N TYR A 196 -14.30 -2.08 -16.46
CA TYR A 196 -13.02 -1.36 -16.59
C TYR A 196 -11.94 -2.20 -17.30
N HIS A 197 -12.29 -3.43 -17.69
CA HIS A 197 -11.43 -4.39 -18.36
C HIS A 197 -11.63 -4.29 -19.88
N VAL A 198 -10.53 -4.28 -20.61
CA VAL A 198 -10.48 -4.15 -22.08
C VAL A 198 -9.58 -5.25 -22.60
N ASP A 199 -10.13 -6.18 -23.36
CA ASP A 199 -9.32 -7.20 -24.02
C ASP A 199 -8.49 -6.55 -25.12
N PHE A 200 -7.24 -6.99 -25.24
CA PHE A 200 -6.28 -6.45 -26.18
C PHE A 200 -5.47 -7.59 -26.80
N ASP A 201 -5.74 -7.90 -28.06
CA ASP A 201 -5.03 -8.94 -28.80
C ASP A 201 -4.08 -8.29 -29.81
N ILE A 202 -2.86 -8.84 -29.88
CA ILE A 202 -1.91 -8.50 -30.94
C ILE A 202 -1.81 -9.69 -31.88
N ASN A 203 -2.23 -9.51 -33.13
CA ASN A 203 -2.21 -10.53 -34.16
C ASN A 203 -1.10 -10.24 -35.17
N PHE A 204 -0.28 -11.27 -35.44
CA PHE A 204 0.72 -11.29 -36.50
C PHE A 204 0.29 -12.31 -37.54
N LEU A 205 -0.16 -11.83 -38.70
CA LEU A 205 -0.50 -12.69 -39.84
C LEU A 205 0.58 -12.58 -40.91
N GLY A 206 1.16 -13.70 -41.33
CA GLY A 206 2.15 -13.78 -42.42
C GLY A 206 3.50 -13.10 -42.12
N MET A 207 3.76 -12.73 -40.86
CA MET A 207 4.94 -11.97 -40.44
C MET A 207 6.19 -12.82 -40.21
N ASN A 208 6.05 -14.15 -40.21
CA ASN A 208 7.14 -15.12 -39.99
C ASN A 208 8.25 -15.08 -41.07
N ASN A 209 7.98 -14.48 -42.23
CA ASN A 209 8.99 -14.27 -43.27
C ASN A 209 9.75 -12.93 -43.11
N LEU A 210 9.19 -11.99 -42.35
CA LEU A 210 9.75 -10.64 -42.15
C LEU A 210 10.49 -10.54 -40.83
N ILE A 211 9.92 -11.12 -39.78
CA ILE A 211 10.52 -11.26 -38.45
C ILE A 211 11.34 -12.54 -38.43
N SER A 212 12.59 -12.47 -37.96
CA SER A 212 13.48 -13.63 -37.91
C SER A 212 12.89 -14.80 -37.13
N ALA A 213 13.03 -16.02 -37.64
CA ALA A 213 12.57 -17.24 -36.99
C ALA A 213 13.22 -17.51 -35.62
N ASN A 214 14.38 -16.88 -35.36
CA ASN A 214 15.08 -16.97 -34.07
C ASN A 214 14.59 -15.93 -33.04
N THR A 215 13.66 -15.04 -33.42
CA THR A 215 13.03 -14.10 -32.51
C THR A 215 12.08 -14.87 -31.60
N GLY A 216 12.51 -15.16 -30.36
CA GLY A 216 11.65 -15.83 -29.38
C GLY A 216 10.71 -14.88 -28.61
N ASN A 217 10.98 -13.57 -28.66
CA ASN A 217 10.18 -12.56 -28.00
C ASN A 217 10.11 -11.27 -28.81
N ILE A 218 9.01 -10.53 -28.66
CA ILE A 218 8.84 -9.16 -29.15
C ILE A 218 8.77 -8.22 -27.95
N ALA A 219 9.53 -7.13 -27.97
CA ALA A 219 9.53 -6.18 -26.88
C ALA A 219 8.32 -5.23 -26.99
N LEU A 220 7.52 -5.12 -25.95
CA LEU A 220 6.46 -4.13 -25.80
C LEU A 220 6.96 -3.02 -24.89
N GLN A 221 7.07 -1.82 -25.43
CA GLN A 221 7.39 -0.62 -24.67
C GLN A 221 6.11 0.02 -24.17
N TRP A 222 6.05 0.23 -22.85
CA TRP A 222 4.96 0.93 -22.20
C TRP A 222 5.49 1.96 -21.21
N LYS A 223 5.27 3.24 -21.50
CA LYS A 223 5.68 4.35 -20.65
C LYS A 223 4.50 5.25 -20.35
N SER A 224 4.45 5.81 -19.15
CA SER A 224 3.40 6.73 -18.73
C SER A 224 3.92 7.73 -17.68
N PHE A 225 3.62 9.01 -17.89
CA PHE A 225 3.73 10.04 -16.87
C PHE A 225 2.45 10.07 -16.05
N ILE A 226 2.59 9.84 -14.76
CA ILE A 226 1.47 9.68 -13.84
C ILE A 226 1.03 11.04 -13.33
N SER A 227 -0.17 11.49 -13.71
CA SER A 227 -0.71 12.78 -13.29
C SER A 227 -1.14 12.77 -11.82
N SER A 228 -1.10 13.93 -11.15
CA SER A 228 -1.65 14.08 -9.80
C SER A 228 -3.18 14.22 -9.86
N LEU A 229 -3.88 13.36 -9.13
CA LEU A 229 -5.35 13.26 -9.12
C LEU A 229 -5.95 13.69 -7.77
N GLU A 230 -5.15 13.70 -6.70
CA GLU A 230 -5.61 13.91 -5.33
C GLU A 230 -5.09 15.20 -4.73
N LYS A 231 -5.87 15.79 -3.81
CA LYS A 231 -5.47 17.02 -3.09
C LYS A 231 -4.15 16.85 -2.33
N GLY A 232 -3.91 15.66 -1.78
CA GLY A 232 -2.73 15.31 -1.00
C GLY A 232 -1.57 14.80 -1.85
N ARG A 233 -0.93 15.65 -2.66
CA ARG A 233 0.14 15.26 -3.60
C ARG A 233 1.23 14.36 -2.99
N LYS A 234 1.81 14.74 -1.85
CA LYS A 234 2.89 13.96 -1.20
C LYS A 234 2.42 12.56 -0.80
N TRP A 235 1.18 12.48 -0.32
CA TRP A 235 0.59 11.21 0.08
C TRP A 235 0.29 10.34 -1.14
N GLU A 236 -0.28 10.93 -2.19
CA GLU A 236 -0.52 10.28 -3.47
C GLU A 236 0.78 9.73 -4.08
N GLU A 237 1.84 10.54 -4.10
CA GLU A 237 3.19 10.16 -4.56
C GLU A 237 3.74 8.94 -3.79
N SER A 238 3.60 8.96 -2.45
CA SER A 238 4.07 7.86 -1.57
C SER A 238 3.23 6.59 -1.64
N ASN A 239 2.11 6.60 -2.38
CA ASN A 239 1.27 5.42 -2.64
C ASN A 239 1.23 5.05 -4.14
N THR A 240 2.00 5.76 -4.97
CA THR A 240 2.06 5.56 -6.42
C THR A 240 3.34 4.81 -6.78
N THR A 241 3.22 3.61 -7.36
CA THR A 241 4.36 2.75 -7.71
C THR A 241 4.01 1.74 -8.81
N ILE A 242 5.01 1.01 -9.31
CA ILE A 242 4.81 -0.15 -10.16
C ILE A 242 4.69 -1.40 -9.27
N ILE A 243 3.61 -2.16 -9.45
CA ILE A 243 3.40 -3.48 -8.84
C ILE A 243 3.32 -4.50 -9.97
N TYR A 244 3.87 -5.69 -9.76
CA TYR A 244 3.82 -6.77 -10.74
C TYR A 244 3.59 -8.11 -10.05
N LYS A 245 3.05 -9.07 -10.79
CA LYS A 245 2.81 -10.45 -10.36
C LYS A 245 3.56 -11.42 -11.24
N PHE A 246 4.35 -12.29 -10.62
CA PHE A 246 4.94 -13.43 -11.31
C PHE A 246 3.89 -14.51 -11.58
N ASN A 247 4.09 -15.31 -12.64
CA ASN A 247 3.11 -16.32 -13.03
C ASN A 247 2.90 -17.40 -11.95
N GLU A 248 3.96 -17.79 -11.25
CA GLU A 248 3.94 -18.85 -10.22
C GLU A 248 4.33 -18.38 -8.82
N ALA A 249 4.63 -17.09 -8.64
CA ALA A 249 5.07 -16.53 -7.36
C ALA A 249 4.18 -15.36 -6.90
N ASP A 250 4.44 -14.90 -5.67
CA ASP A 250 3.73 -13.78 -5.06
C ASP A 250 3.98 -12.46 -5.81
N ILE A 251 3.16 -11.47 -5.51
CA ILE A 251 3.32 -10.11 -6.03
C ILE A 251 4.56 -9.43 -5.44
N ASP A 252 5.20 -8.57 -6.22
CA ASP A 252 6.23 -7.66 -5.72
C ASP A 252 6.05 -6.26 -6.33
N LYS A 253 6.82 -5.29 -5.84
CA LYS A 253 6.68 -3.88 -6.20
C LYS A 253 7.98 -3.11 -6.08
N LEU A 254 8.10 -2.07 -6.90
CA LEU A 254 9.13 -1.07 -6.69
C LEU A 254 8.83 -0.24 -5.44
N SER A 255 9.89 0.29 -4.83
CA SER A 255 9.79 1.14 -3.63
C SER A 255 8.94 2.38 -3.91
N GLU A 256 7.91 2.60 -3.09
CA GLU A 256 6.98 3.73 -3.23
C GLU A 256 7.66 5.08 -2.89
N THR A 257 8.76 5.06 -2.14
CA THR A 257 9.42 6.27 -1.61
C THR A 257 10.76 6.58 -2.25
N SER A 258 11.23 5.77 -3.21
CA SER A 258 12.46 6.05 -3.95
C SER A 258 12.21 7.09 -5.03
N ASP A 259 13.21 7.96 -5.27
CA ASP A 259 13.18 8.90 -6.39
C ASP A 259 13.48 8.21 -7.73
N GLU A 260 14.30 7.16 -7.73
CA GLU A 260 14.51 6.28 -8.89
C GLU A 260 14.60 4.83 -8.43
N ALA A 261 13.98 3.92 -9.16
CA ALA A 261 14.11 2.49 -8.98
C ALA A 261 14.02 1.79 -10.34
N ASN A 262 14.83 0.75 -10.54
CA ASN A 262 14.79 -0.09 -11.72
C ASN A 262 14.96 -1.55 -11.32
N GLU A 263 14.33 -2.44 -12.08
CA GLU A 263 14.43 -3.87 -11.84
C GLU A 263 14.26 -4.66 -13.14
N ASN A 264 15.10 -5.68 -13.31
CA ASN A 264 15.01 -6.62 -14.42
C ASN A 264 14.39 -7.92 -13.92
N LEU A 265 13.15 -8.15 -14.34
CA LEU A 265 12.29 -9.26 -13.93
C LEU A 265 12.50 -10.41 -14.91
N ASN A 266 13.43 -11.31 -14.58
CA ASN A 266 13.82 -12.42 -15.47
C ASN A 266 12.87 -13.63 -15.41
N THR A 267 11.86 -13.57 -14.55
CA THR A 267 10.86 -14.61 -14.33
C THR A 267 9.56 -14.26 -15.06
N PRO A 268 8.81 -15.25 -15.57
CA PRO A 268 7.56 -14.98 -16.27
C PRO A 268 6.53 -14.26 -15.40
N LEU A 269 5.82 -13.29 -15.99
CA LEU A 269 4.87 -12.42 -15.29
C LEU A 269 3.45 -12.64 -15.76
N LYS A 270 2.49 -12.59 -14.83
CA LYS A 270 1.07 -12.60 -15.13
C LYS A 270 0.55 -11.21 -15.47
N TRP A 271 0.98 -10.18 -14.74
CA TRP A 271 0.60 -8.80 -14.99
C TRP A 271 1.61 -7.80 -14.44
N ILE A 272 1.59 -6.59 -15.00
CA ILE A 272 2.31 -5.40 -14.52
C ILE A 272 1.29 -4.26 -14.38
N SER A 273 1.31 -3.55 -13.27
CA SER A 273 0.36 -2.51 -12.92
C SER A 273 1.05 -1.22 -12.50
N TYR A 274 0.64 -0.14 -13.16
CA TYR A 274 0.94 1.24 -12.79
C TYR A 274 -0.11 1.68 -11.76
N LYS A 275 0.24 1.53 -10.48
CA LYS A 275 -0.63 1.84 -9.34
C LYS A 275 -0.48 3.29 -8.94
N GLN A 276 -1.60 3.99 -8.82
CA GLN A 276 -1.76 5.22 -8.04
C GLN A 276 -2.47 4.93 -6.70
N GLN A 277 -2.71 5.96 -5.89
CA GLN A 277 -3.38 5.80 -4.59
C GLN A 277 -4.75 5.10 -4.73
N PHE A 278 -5.62 5.61 -5.61
CA PHE A 278 -7.00 5.11 -5.76
C PHE A 278 -7.31 4.45 -7.10
N PHE A 279 -6.40 4.51 -8.06
CA PHE A 279 -6.58 3.98 -9.40
C PHE A 279 -5.37 3.17 -9.82
N ASN A 280 -5.53 2.31 -10.81
CA ASN A 280 -4.42 1.66 -11.46
C ASN A 280 -4.71 1.41 -12.93
N VAL A 281 -3.62 1.33 -13.69
CA VAL A 281 -3.62 0.82 -15.05
C VAL A 281 -2.81 -0.47 -15.04
N ALA A 282 -3.40 -1.60 -15.40
CA ALA A 282 -2.69 -2.87 -15.44
C ALA A 282 -2.71 -3.46 -16.84
N LEU A 283 -1.60 -4.08 -17.24
CA LEU A 283 -1.51 -4.94 -18.41
C LEU A 283 -1.41 -6.39 -17.93
N ILE A 284 -2.33 -7.23 -18.38
CA ILE A 284 -2.55 -8.60 -17.89
C ILE A 284 -2.39 -9.56 -19.06
N ALA A 285 -1.47 -10.52 -18.94
CA ALA A 285 -1.30 -11.58 -19.93
C ALA A 285 -2.41 -12.63 -19.77
N ASP A 286 -2.95 -13.15 -20.87
CA ASP A 286 -3.81 -14.34 -20.82
C ASP A 286 -2.99 -15.59 -20.42
N GLY A 287 -1.83 -15.77 -21.04
CA GLY A 287 -0.80 -16.72 -20.62
C GLY A 287 0.15 -16.11 -19.58
N ALA A 288 1.37 -15.76 -20.03
CA ALA A 288 2.37 -15.05 -19.26
C ALA A 288 3.28 -14.22 -20.18
N PHE A 289 3.81 -13.11 -19.67
CA PHE A 289 4.94 -12.41 -20.27
C PHE A 289 6.23 -13.15 -19.94
N SER A 290 7.18 -13.22 -20.87
CA SER A 290 8.41 -13.98 -20.69
C SER A 290 9.33 -13.38 -19.62
N ASN A 291 9.45 -12.07 -19.62
CA ASN A 291 10.21 -11.24 -18.67
C ASN A 291 9.84 -9.77 -18.86
N ALA A 292 10.32 -8.89 -18.00
CA ALA A 292 10.19 -7.45 -18.19
C ALA A 292 11.33 -6.67 -17.52
N SER A 293 11.61 -5.46 -18.00
CA SER A 293 12.37 -4.46 -17.26
C SER A 293 11.41 -3.35 -16.84
N VAL A 294 11.37 -3.03 -15.55
CA VAL A 294 10.51 -1.97 -15.00
C VAL A 294 11.37 -0.86 -14.40
N LYS A 295 10.94 0.37 -14.63
CA LYS A 295 11.62 1.57 -14.14
C LYS A 295 10.61 2.59 -13.62
N LEU A 296 10.92 3.15 -12.47
CA LEU A 296 10.24 4.26 -11.83
C LEU A 296 11.21 5.41 -11.66
N GLU A 297 10.79 6.60 -12.07
CA GLU A 297 11.49 7.86 -11.85
C GLU A 297 10.52 8.89 -11.29
N LYS A 298 10.94 9.64 -10.28
CA LYS A 298 10.17 10.75 -9.74
C LYS A 298 10.25 11.93 -10.70
N GLU A 299 9.11 12.55 -10.96
CA GLU A 299 9.08 13.76 -11.78
C GLU A 299 9.41 14.97 -10.88
N LEU A 300 10.46 15.70 -11.24
CA LEU A 300 10.94 16.86 -10.50
C LEU A 300 10.69 18.18 -11.23
N THR A 301 10.49 18.13 -12.55
CA THR A 301 10.41 19.33 -13.39
C THR A 301 8.98 19.78 -13.64
N ASN A 302 8.07 18.82 -13.91
CA ASN A 302 6.68 19.14 -14.22
C ASN A 302 5.78 18.94 -12.99
N PRO A 303 5.16 20.02 -12.46
CA PRO A 303 4.29 19.92 -11.30
C PRO A 303 2.99 19.15 -11.56
N ASN A 304 2.61 18.86 -12.82
CA ASN A 304 1.38 18.12 -13.10
C ASN A 304 1.54 16.61 -12.93
N TYR A 305 2.77 16.09 -12.99
CA TYR A 305 3.06 14.66 -12.87
C TYR A 305 3.78 14.36 -11.55
N LEU A 306 3.54 13.16 -11.03
CA LEU A 306 4.17 12.66 -9.80
C LEU A 306 5.43 11.87 -10.12
N LYS A 307 5.31 10.95 -11.07
CA LYS A 307 6.33 9.96 -11.44
C LYS A 307 6.19 9.60 -12.91
N GLN A 308 7.27 9.14 -13.51
CA GLN A 308 7.31 8.49 -14.81
C GLN A 308 7.54 6.99 -14.60
N PHE A 309 6.68 6.17 -15.17
CA PHE A 309 6.81 4.73 -15.18
C PHE A 309 7.15 4.24 -16.59
N SER A 310 8.09 3.31 -16.69
CA SER A 310 8.49 2.68 -17.95
C SER A 310 8.63 1.18 -17.75
N SER A 311 8.05 0.40 -18.66
CA SER A 311 8.15 -1.05 -18.70
C SER A 311 8.51 -1.49 -20.11
N GLU A 312 9.52 -2.33 -20.23
CA GLU A 312 9.85 -3.06 -21.45
C GLU A 312 9.51 -4.53 -21.21
N ILE A 313 8.43 -5.00 -21.83
CA ILE A 313 7.82 -6.31 -21.56
C ILE A 313 8.13 -7.23 -22.73
N SER A 314 8.74 -8.38 -22.47
CA SER A 314 8.99 -9.39 -23.51
C SER A 314 7.76 -10.25 -23.72
N LEU A 315 7.10 -10.08 -24.86
CA LEU A 315 5.98 -10.89 -25.30
C LEU A 315 6.48 -12.17 -25.98
N PRO A 316 5.99 -13.37 -25.61
CA PRO A 316 6.39 -14.60 -26.28
C PRO A 316 5.95 -14.61 -27.75
N TYR A 317 6.87 -14.93 -28.65
CA TYR A 317 6.60 -14.99 -30.10
C TYR A 317 7.20 -16.26 -30.70
N ASN A 318 6.38 -17.10 -31.30
CA ASN A 318 6.81 -18.41 -31.82
C ASN A 318 7.04 -18.44 -33.34
N SER A 319 7.06 -17.28 -34.02
CA SER A 319 7.26 -17.18 -35.47
C SER A 319 6.30 -18.04 -36.32
N LYS A 320 5.07 -18.26 -35.85
CA LYS A 320 4.03 -18.95 -36.64
C LYS A 320 3.47 -18.03 -37.71
N ALA A 321 2.90 -18.62 -38.77
CA ALA A 321 2.25 -17.87 -39.84
C ALA A 321 1.01 -17.09 -39.38
N ASN A 322 0.34 -17.56 -38.33
CA ASN A 322 -0.70 -16.84 -37.62
C ASN A 322 -0.40 -16.98 -36.13
N GLU A 323 0.09 -15.91 -35.52
CA GLU A 323 0.40 -15.83 -34.10
C GLU A 323 -0.48 -14.74 -33.49
N SER A 324 -1.17 -15.08 -32.40
CA SER A 324 -1.95 -14.13 -31.61
C SER A 324 -1.41 -14.12 -30.20
N ILE A 325 -1.20 -12.93 -29.65
CA ILE A 325 -0.73 -12.71 -28.28
C ILE A 325 -1.88 -12.06 -27.50
N PRO A 326 -2.75 -12.87 -26.87
CA PRO A 326 -3.87 -12.35 -26.09
C PRO A 326 -3.42 -11.75 -24.76
N MET A 327 -3.91 -10.55 -24.48
CA MET A 327 -3.71 -9.86 -23.22
C MET A 327 -4.90 -8.92 -22.96
N SER A 328 -4.84 -8.16 -21.88
CA SER A 328 -5.89 -7.20 -21.57
C SER A 328 -5.38 -6.07 -20.70
N PHE A 329 -6.09 -4.95 -20.76
CA PHE A 329 -5.91 -3.82 -19.87
C PHE A 329 -6.99 -3.78 -18.79
N TYR A 330 -6.60 -3.34 -17.61
CA TYR A 330 -7.53 -2.80 -16.62
C TYR A 330 -7.28 -1.30 -16.48
N PHE A 331 -8.32 -0.48 -16.64
CA PHE A 331 -8.27 0.97 -16.46
C PHE A 331 -9.30 1.40 -15.42
N GLY A 332 -8.97 1.40 -14.13
CA GLY A 332 -10.02 1.56 -13.14
C GLY A 332 -9.58 1.84 -11.71
N PRO A 333 -10.57 1.88 -10.79
CA PRO A 333 -10.32 2.13 -9.38
C PRO A 333 -9.66 0.93 -8.69
N ASN A 334 -8.98 1.21 -7.58
CA ASN A 334 -8.41 0.23 -6.65
C ASN A 334 -9.51 -0.35 -5.73
N HIS A 335 -10.61 -0.80 -6.32
CA HIS A 335 -11.74 -1.38 -5.58
C HIS A 335 -11.55 -2.90 -5.42
N TYR A 336 -11.34 -3.35 -4.18
CA TYR A 336 -11.00 -4.76 -3.88
C TYR A 336 -11.96 -5.76 -4.53
N GLN A 337 -13.27 -5.55 -4.44
CA GLN A 337 -14.24 -6.51 -4.99
C GLN A 337 -14.31 -6.49 -6.53
N THR A 338 -14.05 -5.35 -7.16
CA THR A 338 -14.00 -5.27 -8.63
C THR A 338 -12.77 -6.00 -9.16
N LEU A 339 -11.62 -5.76 -8.54
CA LEU A 339 -10.36 -6.41 -8.93
C LEU A 339 -10.40 -7.92 -8.71
N LYS A 340 -10.99 -8.37 -7.58
CA LYS A 340 -11.15 -9.78 -7.26
C LYS A 340 -12.01 -10.55 -8.27
N LYS A 341 -12.98 -9.90 -8.92
CA LYS A 341 -13.82 -10.53 -9.94
C LYS A 341 -13.05 -10.89 -11.21
N LEU A 342 -11.87 -10.32 -11.44
CA LEU A 342 -11.03 -10.63 -12.59
C LEU A 342 -10.30 -11.96 -12.45
N ASP A 343 -10.23 -12.54 -11.24
CA ASP A 343 -9.62 -13.85 -10.97
C ASP A 343 -8.14 -14.00 -11.41
N VAL A 344 -7.38 -12.90 -11.31
CA VAL A 344 -5.94 -12.84 -11.63
C VAL A 344 -5.08 -12.30 -10.48
N ASP A 345 -5.64 -12.32 -9.26
CA ASP A 345 -5.06 -11.75 -8.03
C ASP A 345 -4.75 -10.24 -8.11
N LEU A 346 -5.44 -9.49 -8.98
CA LEU A 346 -5.21 -8.05 -9.12
C LEU A 346 -5.65 -7.27 -7.87
N GLU A 347 -6.49 -7.84 -7.00
CA GLU A 347 -6.87 -7.23 -5.72
C GLU A 347 -5.70 -7.06 -4.74
N GLU A 348 -4.55 -7.70 -4.99
CA GLU A 348 -3.32 -7.51 -4.23
C GLU A 348 -2.70 -6.12 -4.46
N VAL A 349 -3.05 -5.42 -5.55
CA VAL A 349 -2.68 -4.01 -5.80
C VAL A 349 -3.19 -3.09 -4.67
N VAL A 350 -4.30 -3.46 -4.02
CA VAL A 350 -4.85 -2.71 -2.89
C VAL A 350 -4.03 -3.01 -1.62
N THR A 351 -3.33 -1.99 -1.11
CA THR A 351 -2.38 -2.09 0.02
C THR A 351 -3.09 -2.17 1.38
N LEU A 352 -3.84 -3.25 1.61
CA LEU A 352 -4.61 -3.50 2.84
C LEU A 352 -3.76 -4.00 4.04
N GLY A 353 -2.43 -3.93 3.94
CA GLY A 353 -1.49 -4.42 4.95
C GLY A 353 -1.00 -5.84 4.68
N ARG A 354 -0.16 -6.37 5.58
CA ARG A 354 0.43 -7.72 5.51
C ARG A 354 -0.14 -8.64 6.60
N ASN A 355 -0.15 -9.95 6.34
CA ASN A 355 -0.49 -10.99 7.32
C ASN A 355 -1.84 -10.77 8.04
N ILE A 356 -1.82 -10.65 9.37
CA ILE A 356 -3.00 -10.46 10.21
C ILE A 356 -3.76 -9.17 9.86
N ILE A 357 -3.06 -8.12 9.40
CA ILE A 357 -3.67 -6.83 9.06
C ILE A 357 -4.53 -7.00 7.80
N ARG A 358 -4.00 -7.71 6.79
CA ARG A 358 -4.74 -8.04 5.56
C ARG A 358 -5.97 -8.88 5.89
N TRP A 359 -5.82 -9.90 6.74
CA TRP A 359 -6.94 -10.74 7.18
C TRP A 359 -8.03 -9.93 7.88
N ILE A 360 -7.69 -8.99 8.78
CA ILE A 360 -8.67 -8.11 9.41
C ILE A 360 -9.38 -7.26 8.36
N ASN A 361 -8.64 -6.65 7.43
CA ASN A 361 -9.22 -5.78 6.42
C ASN A 361 -10.15 -6.52 5.44
N VAL A 362 -9.67 -7.60 4.84
CA VAL A 362 -10.42 -8.39 3.85
C VAL A 362 -11.53 -9.21 4.51
N GLY A 363 -11.27 -9.81 5.66
CA GLY A 363 -12.19 -10.74 6.32
C GLY A 363 -13.24 -10.06 7.20
N VAL A 364 -12.96 -8.88 7.75
CA VAL A 364 -13.85 -8.22 8.73
C VAL A 364 -14.24 -6.82 8.28
N VAL A 365 -13.27 -5.95 7.99
CA VAL A 365 -13.52 -4.52 7.78
C VAL A 365 -14.30 -4.27 6.50
N ILE A 366 -13.80 -4.73 5.34
CA ILE A 366 -14.43 -4.49 4.04
C ILE A 366 -15.84 -5.09 3.98
N PRO A 367 -16.07 -6.36 4.39
CA PRO A 367 -17.43 -6.92 4.39
C PRO A 367 -18.38 -6.15 5.30
N LEU A 368 -17.93 -5.75 6.48
CA LEU A 368 -18.75 -4.99 7.42
C LEU A 368 -19.05 -3.58 6.90
N PHE A 369 -18.05 -2.91 6.34
CA PHE A 369 -18.18 -1.58 5.74
C PHE A 369 -19.17 -1.60 4.57
N ASN A 370 -19.05 -2.58 3.67
CA ASN A 370 -19.95 -2.73 2.53
C ASN A 370 -21.36 -3.14 2.96
N TRP A 371 -21.49 -3.94 4.02
CA TRP A 371 -22.79 -4.27 4.60
C TRP A 371 -23.46 -3.03 5.21
N LEU A 372 -22.73 -2.22 5.97
CA LEU A 372 -23.24 -0.95 6.51
C LEU A 372 -23.64 0.04 5.42
N GLY A 373 -22.85 0.12 4.34
CA GLY A 373 -23.13 0.97 3.18
C GLY A 373 -24.43 0.64 2.44
N LYS A 374 -24.95 -0.58 2.56
CA LYS A 374 -26.27 -0.94 2.00
C LYS A 374 -27.44 -0.29 2.75
N PHE A 375 -27.25 0.11 4.00
CA PHE A 375 -28.29 0.69 4.85
C PHE A 375 -28.08 2.17 5.15
N ILE A 376 -26.83 2.63 5.14
CA ILE A 376 -26.43 3.98 5.53
C ILE A 376 -25.74 4.64 4.34
N GLY A 377 -26.33 5.71 3.79
CA GLY A 377 -25.73 6.45 2.68
C GLY A 377 -24.64 7.46 3.08
N ASN A 378 -24.44 7.71 4.39
CA ASN A 378 -23.43 8.64 4.88
C ASN A 378 -22.21 7.90 5.43
N TYR A 379 -21.07 8.03 4.75
CA TYR A 379 -19.84 7.33 5.12
C TYR A 379 -19.25 7.72 6.47
N GLY A 380 -19.43 8.97 6.93
CA GLY A 380 -19.04 9.36 8.28
C GLY A 380 -19.84 8.60 9.35
N VAL A 381 -21.14 8.42 9.13
CA VAL A 381 -21.97 7.60 10.03
C VAL A 381 -21.57 6.12 9.97
N ILE A 382 -21.21 5.59 8.80
CA ILE A 382 -20.66 4.24 8.67
C ILE A 382 -19.40 4.08 9.53
N ILE A 383 -18.45 5.03 9.47
CA ILE A 383 -17.24 5.01 10.30
C ILE A 383 -17.60 5.03 11.79
N LEU A 384 -18.59 5.82 12.20
CA LEU A 384 -19.08 5.85 13.59
C LEU A 384 -19.62 4.50 14.05
N VAL A 385 -20.52 3.90 13.27
CA VAL A 385 -21.13 2.60 13.60
C VAL A 385 -20.08 1.49 13.60
N LEU A 386 -19.19 1.48 12.62
CA LEU A 386 -18.04 0.57 12.55
C LEU A 386 -17.19 0.67 13.83
N THR A 387 -16.85 1.89 14.25
CA THR A 387 -16.04 2.13 15.46
C THR A 387 -16.74 1.59 16.71
N ILE A 388 -18.05 1.80 16.84
CA ILE A 388 -18.84 1.29 17.97
C ILE A 388 -18.81 -0.25 17.99
N ILE A 389 -19.04 -0.90 16.85
CA ILE A 389 -19.03 -2.38 16.75
C ILE A 389 -17.67 -2.93 17.19
N ILE A 390 -16.57 -2.38 16.67
CA ILE A 390 -15.21 -2.80 17.05
C ILE A 390 -15.01 -2.62 18.56
N LYS A 391 -15.40 -1.47 19.13
CA LYS A 391 -15.26 -1.19 20.56
C LYS A 391 -16.12 -2.08 21.45
N LEU A 392 -17.29 -2.51 20.98
CA LEU A 392 -18.15 -3.48 21.69
C LEU A 392 -17.52 -4.87 21.69
N VAL A 393 -16.98 -5.33 20.57
CA VAL A 393 -16.27 -6.61 20.48
C VAL A 393 -15.04 -6.63 21.39
N LEU A 394 -14.33 -5.50 21.50
CA LEU A 394 -13.16 -5.37 22.38
C LEU A 394 -13.51 -5.09 23.85
N PHE A 395 -14.76 -4.75 24.16
CA PHE A 395 -15.22 -4.41 25.51
C PHE A 395 -14.87 -5.43 26.60
N PRO A 396 -15.05 -6.75 26.43
CA PRO A 396 -14.67 -7.72 27.47
C PRO A 396 -13.17 -7.68 27.79
N PHE A 397 -12.32 -7.37 26.81
CA PHE A 397 -10.88 -7.23 27.01
C PHE A 397 -10.52 -5.91 27.69
N THR A 398 -11.16 -4.80 27.29
CA THR A 398 -10.98 -3.50 27.95
C THR A 398 -11.43 -3.53 29.41
N TYR A 399 -12.55 -4.21 29.71
CA TYR A 399 -13.06 -4.39 31.07
C TYR A 399 -12.08 -5.16 31.97
N LYS A 400 -11.56 -6.30 31.50
CA LYS A 400 -10.56 -7.09 32.23
C LYS A 400 -9.28 -6.28 32.50
N SER A 401 -8.86 -5.51 31.52
CA SER A 401 -7.70 -4.64 31.66
C SER A 401 -7.90 -3.54 32.67
N TYR A 402 -9.06 -2.88 32.61
CA TYR A 402 -9.47 -1.88 33.59
C TYR A 402 -9.42 -2.44 35.01
N ILE A 403 -9.99 -3.62 35.26
CA ILE A 403 -9.93 -4.27 36.58
C ILE A 403 -8.48 -4.50 37.03
N SER A 404 -7.61 -4.95 36.12
CA SER A 404 -6.20 -5.14 36.42
C SER A 404 -5.53 -3.83 36.86
N THR A 405 -5.85 -2.73 36.19
CA THR A 405 -5.33 -1.40 36.51
C THR A 405 -5.91 -0.83 37.80
N ALA A 406 -7.20 -1.04 38.08
CA ALA A 406 -7.82 -0.67 39.35
C ALA A 406 -7.16 -1.40 40.54
N LYS A 407 -6.86 -2.69 40.39
CA LYS A 407 -6.12 -3.46 41.41
C LYS A 407 -4.72 -2.89 41.66
N MET A 408 -4.01 -2.43 40.62
CA MET A 408 -2.70 -1.77 40.77
C MET A 408 -2.83 -0.42 41.49
N LYS A 409 -3.86 0.37 41.18
CA LYS A 409 -4.15 1.66 41.82
C LYS A 409 -4.34 1.49 43.34
N VAL A 410 -5.09 0.48 43.76
CA VAL A 410 -5.30 0.13 45.18
C VAL A 410 -4.00 -0.23 45.91
N LEU A 411 -3.03 -0.85 45.20
CA LEU A 411 -1.75 -1.26 45.76
C LEU A 411 -0.69 -0.14 45.76
N LYS A 412 -0.98 1.01 45.13
CA LYS A 412 -0.10 2.17 45.07
C LYS A 412 0.54 2.56 46.41
N PRO A 413 -0.18 2.70 47.54
CA PRO A 413 0.45 3.06 48.82
C PRO A 413 1.49 2.05 49.30
N GLU A 414 1.34 0.75 48.95
CA GLU A 414 2.35 -0.26 49.27
C GLU A 414 3.56 -0.18 48.35
N VAL A 415 3.35 0.18 47.08
CA VAL A 415 4.41 0.42 46.09
C VAL A 415 5.20 1.71 46.40
N ASP A 416 4.53 2.75 46.89
CA ASP A 416 5.17 4.01 47.30
C ASP A 416 6.05 3.77 48.56
N LYS A 417 5.56 2.99 49.54
CA LYS A 417 6.38 2.55 50.69
C LYS A 417 7.58 1.70 50.29
N LEU A 418 7.45 0.86 49.26
CA LEU A 418 8.60 0.13 48.68
C LEU A 418 9.57 1.09 47.99
N SER A 419 9.07 2.14 47.34
CA SER A 419 9.88 3.16 46.67
C SER A 419 10.69 3.98 47.67
N GLU A 420 10.14 4.30 48.83
CA GLU A 420 10.84 4.98 49.94
C GLU A 420 11.97 4.13 50.53
N LYS A 421 11.84 2.80 50.51
CA LYS A 421 12.90 1.88 50.96
C LYS A 421 14.08 1.76 50.00
N PHE A 422 13.89 2.11 48.72
CA PHE A 422 14.91 2.05 47.67
C PHE A 422 15.00 3.39 46.91
N PRO A 423 15.50 4.47 47.55
CA PRO A 423 15.49 5.82 46.97
C PRO A 423 16.63 6.06 45.97
N LYS A 424 17.69 5.22 45.97
CA LYS A 424 18.87 5.43 45.13
C LYS A 424 18.63 4.96 43.68
N PRO A 425 19.13 5.67 42.65
CA PRO A 425 19.01 5.26 41.24
C PRO A 425 19.63 3.89 40.95
N GLU A 426 20.70 3.52 41.66
CA GLU A 426 21.39 2.23 41.55
C GLU A 426 20.52 1.05 42.01
N ASP A 427 19.53 1.30 42.88
CA ASP A 427 18.59 0.30 43.37
C ASP A 427 17.32 0.21 42.51
N ALA A 428 17.23 0.93 41.38
CA ALA A 428 16.07 0.92 40.49
C ALA A 428 15.67 -0.50 40.04
N MET A 429 16.66 -1.36 39.77
CA MET A 429 16.41 -2.76 39.41
C MET A 429 15.82 -3.55 40.58
N LYS A 430 16.34 -3.35 41.81
CA LYS A 430 15.82 -4.00 43.02
C LYS A 430 14.41 -3.51 43.35
N LYS A 431 14.15 -2.21 43.17
CA LYS A 431 12.82 -1.61 43.29
C LYS A 431 11.82 -2.21 42.30
N GLN A 432 12.20 -2.38 41.04
CA GLN A 432 11.36 -3.03 40.04
C GLN A 432 11.08 -4.49 40.41
N GLN A 433 12.09 -5.24 40.86
CA GLN A 433 11.93 -6.63 41.30
C GLN A 433 11.03 -6.77 42.54
N ALA A 434 11.18 -5.90 43.54
CA ALA A 434 10.35 -5.89 44.75
C ALA A 434 8.89 -5.52 44.43
N THR A 435 8.68 -4.54 43.54
CA THR A 435 7.35 -4.15 43.05
C THR A 435 6.66 -5.31 42.30
N MET A 436 7.40 -6.01 41.44
CA MET A 436 6.90 -7.20 40.75
C MET A 436 6.59 -8.36 41.71
N ALA A 437 7.42 -8.56 42.74
CA ALA A 437 7.18 -9.57 43.77
C ALA A 437 5.90 -9.29 44.58
N LEU A 438 5.64 -8.01 44.88
CA LEU A 438 4.41 -7.56 45.53
C LEU A 438 3.19 -7.88 44.65
N TYR A 439 3.18 -7.43 43.38
CA TYR A 439 2.09 -7.70 42.44
C TYR A 439 1.80 -9.20 42.29
N LYS A 440 2.86 -10.02 42.23
CA LYS A 440 2.73 -11.48 42.18
C LYS A 440 2.15 -12.07 43.47
N LYS A 441 2.55 -11.59 44.65
CA LYS A 441 2.03 -12.05 45.95
C LYS A 441 0.51 -11.85 46.02
N VAL A 442 0.03 -10.72 45.51
CA VAL A 442 -1.38 -10.32 45.53
C VAL A 442 -2.17 -10.78 44.30
N GLY A 443 -1.54 -11.49 43.36
CA GLY A 443 -2.20 -12.07 42.18
C GLY A 443 -2.59 -11.05 41.11
N VAL A 444 -1.91 -9.91 41.07
CA VAL A 444 -2.11 -8.85 40.08
C VAL A 444 -1.03 -8.96 39.01
N SER A 445 -1.44 -8.93 37.74
CA SER A 445 -0.49 -8.93 36.62
C SER A 445 -0.38 -7.52 36.05
N PRO A 446 0.82 -6.91 36.00
CA PRO A 446 1.01 -5.62 35.35
C PRO A 446 0.71 -5.69 33.84
N LEU A 447 0.78 -6.89 33.25
CA LEU A 447 0.48 -7.14 31.83
C LEU A 447 -1.02 -7.15 31.51
N GLY A 448 -1.89 -7.24 32.53
CA GLY A 448 -3.33 -7.11 32.31
C GLY A 448 -3.71 -5.72 31.78
N GLY A 449 -2.90 -4.69 32.10
CA GLY A 449 -3.11 -3.31 31.65
C GLY A 449 -2.85 -3.09 30.15
N CYS A 450 -1.97 -3.87 29.52
CA CYS A 450 -1.64 -3.74 28.11
C CYS A 450 -2.41 -4.69 27.18
N LEU A 451 -3.24 -5.59 27.73
CA LEU A 451 -4.02 -6.55 26.95
C LEU A 451 -4.94 -5.90 25.89
N PRO A 452 -5.66 -4.80 26.17
CA PRO A 452 -6.48 -4.15 25.16
C PRO A 452 -5.63 -3.52 24.07
N MET A 453 -4.46 -2.97 24.42
CA MET A 453 -3.53 -2.42 23.44
C MET A 453 -3.05 -3.51 22.49
N LEU A 454 -2.72 -4.71 23.00
CA LEU A 454 -2.29 -5.84 22.16
C LEU A 454 -3.33 -6.23 21.09
N PHE A 455 -4.62 -6.29 21.46
CA PHE A 455 -5.68 -6.60 20.50
C PHE A 455 -6.12 -5.40 19.64
N GLN A 456 -6.01 -4.19 20.17
CA GLN A 456 -6.36 -2.96 19.47
C GLN A 456 -5.33 -2.60 18.39
N MET A 457 -4.04 -2.86 18.60
CA MET A 457 -2.97 -2.46 17.68
C MET A 457 -3.14 -3.07 16.27
N PRO A 458 -3.40 -4.38 16.08
CA PRO A 458 -3.68 -4.93 14.75
C PRO A 458 -4.86 -4.28 14.05
N ILE A 459 -5.94 -4.01 14.79
CA ILE A 459 -7.14 -3.33 14.26
C ILE A 459 -6.80 -1.89 13.88
N LEU A 460 -5.98 -1.21 14.67
CA LEU A 460 -5.52 0.14 14.40
C LEU A 460 -4.73 0.21 13.09
N PHE A 461 -3.77 -0.69 12.91
CA PHE A 461 -3.01 -0.79 11.66
C PHE A 461 -3.89 -1.19 10.47
N ALA A 462 -4.94 -2.00 10.70
CA ALA A 462 -5.92 -2.33 9.68
C ALA A 462 -6.65 -1.07 9.20
N MET A 463 -7.18 -0.26 10.11
CA MET A 463 -7.80 1.04 9.81
C MET A 463 -6.84 2.02 9.14
N PHE A 464 -5.59 2.08 9.60
CA PHE A 464 -4.54 2.92 9.03
C PHE A 464 -4.24 2.57 7.57
N ARG A 465 -4.37 1.28 7.19
CA ARG A 465 -4.22 0.82 5.81
C ARG A 465 -5.50 0.91 5.01
N PHE A 466 -6.66 0.74 5.63
CA PHE A 466 -7.95 0.74 4.95
C PHE A 466 -8.41 2.14 4.56
N PHE A 467 -8.51 3.08 5.50
CA PHE A 467 -9.13 4.38 5.24
C PHE A 467 -8.44 5.20 4.14
N PRO A 468 -7.10 5.30 4.08
CA PRO A 468 -6.44 6.07 3.02
C PRO A 468 -6.47 5.43 1.63
N ASN A 469 -6.79 4.14 1.53
CA ASN A 469 -6.80 3.37 0.28
C ASN A 469 -8.22 2.96 -0.17
N SER A 470 -9.26 3.28 0.61
CA SER A 470 -10.64 2.96 0.30
C SER A 470 -11.19 3.99 -0.69
N ILE A 471 -11.43 3.54 -1.92
CA ILE A 471 -12.03 4.36 -2.99
C ILE A 471 -13.43 4.85 -2.61
N GLU A 472 -14.14 4.09 -1.79
CA GLU A 472 -15.49 4.40 -1.33
C GLU A 472 -15.55 5.65 -0.45
N LEU A 473 -14.43 6.04 0.18
CA LEU A 473 -14.33 7.25 1.01
C LEU A 473 -13.86 8.47 0.23
N ARG A 474 -13.45 8.27 -1.03
CA ARG A 474 -12.88 9.32 -1.87
C ARG A 474 -13.95 10.32 -2.25
N GLN A 475 -13.71 11.60 -1.94
CA GLN A 475 -14.64 12.71 -2.20
C GLN A 475 -15.99 12.61 -1.46
N GLU A 476 -16.06 11.77 -0.43
CA GLU A 476 -17.23 11.69 0.43
C GLU A 476 -17.15 12.72 1.54
N SER A 477 -18.22 13.48 1.73
CA SER A 477 -18.25 14.59 2.68
C SER A 477 -18.90 14.20 4.01
N PHE A 478 -18.37 14.73 5.12
CA PHE A 478 -18.96 14.57 6.45
C PHE A 478 -18.67 15.79 7.34
N LEU A 479 -19.74 16.41 7.85
CA LEU A 479 -19.69 17.64 8.64
C LEU A 479 -18.93 18.76 7.90
N TRP A 480 -17.73 19.13 8.35
CA TRP A 480 -16.87 20.12 7.69
C TRP A 480 -15.84 19.51 6.74
N ALA A 481 -15.61 18.20 6.81
CA ALA A 481 -14.67 17.52 5.93
C ALA A 481 -15.35 17.31 4.56
N GLN A 482 -14.80 17.93 3.53
CA GLN A 482 -15.30 17.79 2.16
C GLN A 482 -14.90 16.45 1.52
N ASP A 483 -13.83 15.83 2.01
CA ASP A 483 -13.30 14.56 1.51
C ASP A 483 -12.73 13.75 2.69
N LEU A 484 -13.36 12.61 2.98
CA LEU A 484 -12.97 11.67 4.02
C LEU A 484 -11.64 10.96 3.74
N SER A 485 -11.25 10.85 2.47
CA SER A 485 -10.01 10.20 2.04
C SER A 485 -8.78 11.14 2.06
N SER A 486 -9.03 12.45 2.07
CA SER A 486 -8.02 13.51 2.14
C SER A 486 -8.04 14.24 3.48
N TYR A 487 -7.13 15.19 3.66
CA TYR A 487 -7.04 16.00 4.88
C TYR A 487 -8.14 17.08 4.93
N ASP A 488 -8.64 17.39 6.13
CA ASP A 488 -9.71 18.37 6.35
C ASP A 488 -9.17 19.76 6.72
N ALA A 489 -8.59 20.46 5.76
CA ALA A 489 -8.07 21.82 5.98
C ALA A 489 -9.19 22.84 6.25
N VAL A 490 -9.33 23.26 7.51
CA VAL A 490 -10.26 24.34 7.93
C VAL A 490 -9.55 25.69 7.98
N ILE A 491 -8.26 25.72 8.32
CA ILE A 491 -7.45 26.94 8.40
C ILE A 491 -6.21 26.73 7.53
N HIS A 492 -5.97 27.65 6.58
CA HIS A 492 -4.72 27.73 5.83
C HIS A 492 -3.78 28.77 6.48
N LEU A 493 -2.54 28.36 6.70
CA LEU A 493 -1.48 29.20 7.25
C LEU A 493 -0.75 29.90 6.09
N PRO A 494 -0.33 31.17 6.24
CA PRO A 494 0.41 31.88 5.20
C PRO A 494 1.88 31.42 5.07
N PHE A 495 2.31 30.45 5.88
CA PHE A 495 3.63 29.85 5.86
C PHE A 495 3.54 28.34 6.09
N THR A 496 4.52 27.59 5.57
CA THR A 496 4.63 26.15 5.79
C THR A 496 5.35 25.87 7.11
N VAL A 497 4.71 25.14 8.01
CA VAL A 497 5.30 24.72 9.28
C VAL A 497 6.24 23.52 9.03
N PRO A 498 7.47 23.52 9.59
CA PRO A 498 8.42 22.41 9.49
C PRO A 498 7.89 21.09 10.09
N LEU A 499 8.62 19.99 9.90
CA LEU A 499 8.32 18.66 10.47
C LEU A 499 7.03 18.00 9.97
N GLY A 500 6.60 18.28 8.73
CA GLY A 500 5.50 17.56 8.08
C GLY A 500 4.09 18.07 8.43
N PHE A 501 3.98 19.10 9.26
CA PHE A 501 2.70 19.73 9.61
C PHE A 501 2.04 20.39 8.40
N GLY A 502 2.84 20.97 7.50
CA GLY A 502 2.33 21.56 6.26
C GLY A 502 1.83 23.00 6.43
N ASP A 503 0.93 23.41 5.55
CA ASP A 503 0.40 24.77 5.39
C ASP A 503 -1.06 24.91 5.89
N HIS A 504 -1.61 23.89 6.55
CA HIS A 504 -3.00 23.89 6.98
C HIS A 504 -3.16 23.28 8.37
N ILE A 505 -4.34 23.46 8.96
CA ILE A 505 -4.74 22.81 10.21
C ILE A 505 -5.99 21.96 9.94
N SER A 506 -5.85 20.66 10.17
CA SER A 506 -6.89 19.65 10.06
C SER A 506 -7.70 19.58 11.35
N LEU A 507 -8.99 19.90 11.29
CA LEU A 507 -9.83 20.03 12.48
C LEU A 507 -10.11 18.68 13.15
N TRP A 508 -10.32 17.60 12.39
CA TRP A 508 -10.42 16.25 12.95
C TRP A 508 -9.14 15.82 13.67
N CYS A 509 -7.97 16.17 13.12
CA CYS A 509 -6.68 15.90 13.75
C CYS A 509 -6.52 16.69 15.06
N LEU A 510 -6.93 17.95 15.08
CA LEU A 510 -6.94 18.79 16.27
C LEU A 510 -7.89 18.24 17.34
N LEU A 511 -9.12 17.88 16.98
CA LEU A 511 -10.11 17.29 17.90
C LEU A 511 -9.62 15.95 18.45
N MET A 512 -9.07 15.09 17.61
CA MET A 512 -8.43 13.85 18.03
C MET A 512 -7.33 14.12 19.07
N THR A 513 -6.48 15.12 18.81
CA THR A 513 -5.38 15.49 19.72
C THR A 513 -5.89 15.99 21.06
N ILE A 514 -6.91 16.87 21.06
CA ILE A 514 -7.55 17.36 22.29
C ILE A 514 -8.14 16.19 23.08
N VAL A 515 -8.92 15.31 22.43
CA VAL A 515 -9.53 14.15 23.09
C VAL A 515 -8.46 13.20 23.61
N ASN A 516 -7.34 13.04 22.91
CA ASN A 516 -6.22 12.24 23.39
C ASN A 516 -5.61 12.84 24.66
N VAL A 517 -5.39 14.16 24.71
CA VAL A 517 -4.91 14.84 25.93
C VAL A 517 -5.93 14.70 27.08
N VAL A 518 -7.23 14.82 26.81
CA VAL A 518 -8.29 14.59 27.80
C VAL A 518 -8.28 13.13 28.27
N TYR A 519 -8.16 12.17 27.37
CA TYR A 519 -8.05 10.74 27.67
C TYR A 519 -6.84 10.45 28.56
N LEU A 520 -5.69 11.04 28.24
CA LEU A 520 -4.46 10.92 29.03
C LEU A 520 -4.64 11.50 30.43
N LYS A 521 -5.21 12.71 30.57
CA LYS A 521 -5.49 13.29 31.89
C LYS A 521 -6.51 12.45 32.68
N PHE A 522 -7.54 11.95 32.02
CA PHE A 522 -8.56 11.10 32.63
C PHE A 522 -7.98 9.77 33.13
N ASN A 523 -6.98 9.23 32.43
CA ASN A 523 -6.29 7.98 32.76
C ASN A 523 -4.94 8.15 33.46
N ASP A 524 -4.44 9.36 33.70
CA ASP A 524 -3.17 9.61 34.40
C ASP A 524 -3.21 8.98 35.79
N GLN A 525 -4.37 9.03 36.47
CA GLN A 525 -4.59 8.34 37.75
C GLN A 525 -4.47 6.79 37.68
N MET A 526 -4.55 6.20 36.49
CA MET A 526 -4.57 4.75 36.25
C MET A 526 -3.28 4.22 35.59
N SER A 527 -2.59 5.00 34.76
CA SER A 527 -1.37 4.60 34.03
C SER A 527 -0.09 4.66 34.90
N MET A 528 -0.21 4.24 36.17
CA MET A 528 0.78 4.49 37.22
C MET A 528 1.90 3.44 37.30
N SER A 529 1.87 2.35 36.52
CA SER A 529 3.02 1.42 36.45
C SER A 529 4.25 2.04 35.78
N ASN A 530 4.06 3.18 35.13
CA ASN A 530 4.99 3.79 34.20
C ASN A 530 5.51 5.15 34.70
N ASN A 531 4.89 5.73 35.74
CA ASN A 531 5.31 6.99 36.37
C ASN A 531 6.51 6.88 37.31
N GLN A 532 7.14 5.70 37.44
CA GLN A 532 8.31 5.50 38.29
C GLN A 532 9.64 5.95 37.65
N ILE A 533 9.64 6.26 36.34
CA ILE A 533 10.82 6.74 35.62
C ILE A 533 10.71 8.27 35.44
N PRO A 534 11.66 9.07 35.96
CA PRO A 534 11.72 10.51 35.70
C PRO A 534 11.74 10.79 34.19
N GLY A 535 10.87 11.68 33.70
CA GLY A 535 10.77 12.05 32.27
C GLY A 535 9.65 11.38 31.48
N MET A 536 9.05 10.28 31.97
CA MET A 536 8.02 9.57 31.21
C MET A 536 6.70 10.36 31.08
N LYS A 537 6.37 11.20 32.06
CA LYS A 537 5.22 12.13 31.99
C LYS A 537 5.35 13.14 30.85
N LEU A 538 6.55 13.69 30.66
CA LEU A 538 6.82 14.64 29.56
C LEU A 538 6.60 13.94 28.21
N MET A 539 7.14 12.72 28.06
CA MET A 539 6.94 11.92 26.84
C MET A 539 5.45 11.62 26.56
N MET A 540 4.65 11.31 27.59
CA MET A 540 3.21 11.07 27.43
C MET A 540 2.45 12.29 26.91
N TYR A 541 2.82 13.51 27.34
CA TYR A 541 2.19 14.73 26.84
C TYR A 541 2.78 15.22 25.50
N MET A 542 4.03 14.87 25.18
CA MET A 542 4.63 15.19 23.87
C MET A 542 4.08 14.31 22.74
N MET A 543 3.75 13.05 23.00
CA MET A 543 3.26 12.11 21.98
C MET A 543 2.02 12.60 21.22
N PRO A 544 0.94 13.11 21.86
CA PRO A 544 -0.19 13.70 21.15
C PRO A 544 0.19 14.89 20.29
N VAL A 545 1.12 15.73 20.76
CA VAL A 545 1.60 16.88 19.99
C VAL A 545 2.35 16.39 18.77
N MET A 546 3.25 15.41 18.88
CA MET A 546 3.93 14.82 17.72
C MET A 546 2.93 14.15 16.74
N MET A 547 1.90 13.48 17.25
CA MET A 547 0.85 12.90 16.42
C MET A 547 0.11 13.96 15.61
N LEU A 548 -0.13 15.15 16.16
CA LEU A 548 -0.72 16.26 15.41
C LEU A 548 0.12 16.60 14.17
N PHE A 549 1.45 16.72 14.30
CA PHE A 549 2.33 17.03 13.16
C PHE A 549 2.31 15.97 12.07
N TRP A 550 2.23 14.69 12.44
CA TRP A 550 2.16 13.59 11.48
C TRP A 550 0.76 13.49 10.84
N PHE A 551 -0.29 13.41 11.65
CA PHE A 551 -1.65 13.11 11.19
C PHE A 551 -2.34 14.29 10.52
N ASN A 552 -1.80 15.51 10.62
CA ASN A 552 -2.41 16.69 9.98
C ASN A 552 -2.55 16.53 8.46
N SER A 553 -1.57 15.90 7.81
CA SER A 553 -1.56 15.65 6.36
C SER A 553 -2.17 14.30 5.95
N TYR A 554 -2.78 13.56 6.88
CA TYR A 554 -3.39 12.24 6.63
C TYR A 554 -4.89 12.34 6.35
N ALA A 555 -5.48 11.24 5.88
CA ALA A 555 -6.91 11.10 5.63
C ALA A 555 -7.74 11.49 6.86
N SER A 556 -8.74 12.35 6.67
CA SER A 556 -9.61 12.85 7.74
C SER A 556 -10.48 11.75 8.35
N ALA A 557 -10.88 10.73 7.57
CA ALA A 557 -11.55 9.52 8.07
C ALA A 557 -10.75 8.80 9.15
N LEU A 558 -9.42 8.73 9.00
CA LEU A 558 -8.54 8.11 9.98
C LEU A 558 -8.56 8.92 11.28
N SER A 559 -8.32 10.23 11.20
CA SER A 559 -8.36 11.13 12.36
C SER A 559 -9.72 11.11 13.06
N TYR A 560 -10.81 11.06 12.30
CA TYR A 560 -12.18 10.91 12.82
C TYR A 560 -12.38 9.59 13.55
N TYR A 561 -11.94 8.47 12.97
CA TYR A 561 -11.96 7.16 13.63
C TYR A 561 -11.20 7.17 14.95
N TYR A 562 -10.01 7.76 15.01
CA TYR A 562 -9.23 7.87 16.24
C TYR A 562 -9.95 8.72 17.29
N PHE A 563 -10.53 9.86 16.88
CA PHE A 563 -11.35 10.71 17.76
C PHE A 563 -12.51 9.92 18.37
N LEU A 564 -13.31 9.24 17.56
CA LEU A 564 -14.42 8.40 18.02
C LEU A 564 -13.95 7.26 18.94
N SER A 565 -12.88 6.57 18.55
CA SER A 565 -12.30 5.48 19.30
C SER A 565 -11.87 5.92 20.70
N LEU A 566 -11.21 7.08 20.82
CA LEU A 566 -10.80 7.65 22.11
C LEU A 566 -12.01 8.10 22.92
N LEU A 567 -12.97 8.79 22.30
CA LEU A 567 -14.20 9.26 22.97
C LEU A 567 -15.02 8.10 23.54
N ILE A 568 -15.24 7.04 22.76
CA ILE A 568 -15.91 5.82 23.23
C ILE A 568 -15.11 5.18 24.37
N THR A 569 -13.79 5.18 24.30
CA THR A 569 -12.94 4.62 25.37
C THR A 569 -13.08 5.44 26.67
N ILE A 570 -13.16 6.77 26.60
CA ILE A 570 -13.45 7.62 27.77
C ILE A 570 -14.81 7.25 28.36
N ILE A 571 -15.85 7.15 27.54
CA ILE A 571 -17.21 6.79 27.98
C ILE A 571 -17.22 5.40 28.63
N GLN A 572 -16.61 4.39 28.00
CA GLN A 572 -16.49 3.05 28.55
C GLN A 572 -15.79 3.08 29.91
N THR A 573 -14.66 3.78 30.02
CA THR A 573 -13.89 3.89 31.28
C THR A 573 -14.69 4.60 32.36
N TRP A 574 -15.43 5.65 32.01
CA TRP A 574 -16.32 6.37 32.93
C TRP A 574 -17.46 5.49 33.44
N LEU A 575 -18.11 4.73 32.55
CA LEU A 575 -19.16 3.77 32.94
C LEU A 575 -18.60 2.68 33.87
N ILE A 576 -17.44 2.11 33.54
CA ILE A 576 -16.82 1.07 34.36
C ILE A 576 -16.47 1.62 35.76
N ARG A 577 -15.91 2.84 35.85
CA ARG A 577 -15.63 3.53 37.12
C ARG A 577 -16.85 3.66 38.02
N LYS A 578 -18.03 3.92 37.43
CA LYS A 578 -19.28 4.02 38.18
C LYS A 578 -19.75 2.66 38.71
N THR A 579 -19.44 1.57 38.02
CA THR A 579 -19.87 0.21 38.38
C THR A 579 -18.89 -0.56 39.27
N VAL A 580 -17.62 -0.19 39.29
CA VAL A 580 -16.56 -0.90 40.02
C VAL A 580 -15.98 0.04 41.08
N SER A 581 -16.35 -0.16 42.34
CA SER A 581 -15.81 0.63 43.46
C SER A 581 -14.39 0.17 43.84
N ASP A 582 -13.50 1.12 44.10
CA ASP A 582 -12.11 0.84 44.51
C ASP A 582 -12.07 0.04 45.84
N GLU A 583 -13.06 0.21 46.72
CA GLU A 583 -13.21 -0.50 47.99
C GLU A 583 -13.59 -1.98 47.82
N GLU A 584 -14.51 -2.31 46.90
CA GLU A 584 -14.83 -3.71 46.59
C GLU A 584 -13.66 -4.44 45.95
N VAL A 585 -12.87 -3.76 45.12
CA VAL A 585 -11.66 -4.32 44.53
C VAL A 585 -10.63 -4.62 45.63
N LEU A 586 -10.46 -3.71 46.59
CA LEU A 586 -9.58 -3.88 47.75
C LEU A 586 -10.06 -5.02 48.66
N ALA A 587 -11.37 -5.10 48.93
CA ALA A 587 -11.99 -6.19 49.70
C ALA A 587 -11.81 -7.55 49.01
N LYS A 588 -12.03 -7.64 47.69
CA LYS A 588 -11.79 -8.86 46.90
C LYS A 588 -10.32 -9.26 46.87
N LEU A 589 -9.40 -8.29 46.82
CA LEU A 589 -7.95 -8.56 46.89
C LEU A 589 -7.53 -9.09 48.26
N LYS A 590 -7.99 -8.47 49.35
CA LYS A 590 -7.73 -8.93 50.73
C LYS A 590 -8.35 -10.30 51.00
N ALA A 591 -9.58 -10.54 50.55
CA ALA A 591 -10.24 -11.84 50.63
C ALA A 591 -9.51 -12.92 49.81
N ALA A 592 -8.99 -12.58 48.62
CA ALA A 592 -8.19 -13.49 47.80
C ALA A 592 -6.80 -13.77 48.42
N GLN A 593 -6.23 -12.83 49.16
CA GLN A 593 -5.01 -13.05 49.95
C GLN A 593 -5.28 -13.96 51.17
N ALA A 594 -6.40 -13.76 51.86
CA ALA A 594 -6.82 -14.57 53.00
C ALA A 594 -7.18 -16.02 52.61
N ASN A 595 -7.77 -16.22 51.42
CA ASN A 595 -8.18 -17.53 50.91
C ASN A 595 -7.11 -18.26 50.09
N LYS A 596 -5.87 -17.73 49.97
CA LYS A 596 -4.76 -18.47 49.36
C LYS A 596 -4.28 -19.60 50.28
N LYS A 597 -5.03 -20.70 50.31
CA LYS A 597 -4.41 -22.02 50.51
C LYS A 597 -3.51 -22.28 49.31
N VAL A 598 -2.25 -22.61 49.57
CA VAL A 598 -1.22 -22.88 48.56
C VAL A 598 -1.80 -23.79 47.48
N ALA A 599 -1.97 -23.28 46.25
CA ALA A 599 -2.44 -24.09 45.13
C ALA A 599 -1.49 -25.30 44.95
N PRO A 600 -2.00 -26.52 44.74
CA PRO A 600 -1.15 -27.70 44.58
C PRO A 600 -0.21 -27.51 43.40
N LYS A 601 1.07 -27.84 43.60
CA LYS A 601 2.13 -27.69 42.59
C LYS A 601 1.75 -28.42 41.30
N SER A 602 1.88 -27.75 40.16
CA SER A 602 1.64 -28.35 38.83
C SER A 602 2.69 -29.44 38.56
N LYS A 603 2.31 -30.56 37.93
CA LYS A 603 3.20 -31.70 37.59
C LYS A 603 4.50 -31.30 36.85
N TRP A 604 4.50 -30.18 36.14
CA TRP A 604 5.67 -29.64 35.47
C TRP A 604 6.66 -28.94 36.42
N GLN A 605 6.16 -28.33 37.50
CA GLN A 605 7.00 -27.72 38.54
C GLN A 605 7.75 -28.79 39.34
N THR A 606 7.13 -29.94 39.59
CA THR A 606 7.77 -31.07 40.27
C THR A 606 8.91 -31.65 39.43
N ARG A 607 8.71 -31.80 38.11
CA ARG A 607 9.75 -32.29 37.18
C ARG A 607 10.95 -31.35 37.04
N LEU A 608 10.73 -30.04 37.12
CA LEU A 608 11.84 -29.07 37.08
C LEU A 608 12.58 -28.96 38.41
N GLU A 609 11.89 -29.14 39.55
CA GLU A 609 12.55 -29.25 40.85
C GLU A 609 13.39 -30.53 40.95
N GLU A 610 12.94 -31.65 40.35
CA GLU A 610 13.74 -32.88 40.23
C GLU A 610 14.97 -32.69 39.33
N MET A 611 14.82 -32.02 38.18
CA MET A 611 15.96 -31.70 37.30
C MET A 611 16.94 -30.70 37.93
N ALA A 612 16.46 -29.75 38.75
CA ALA A 612 17.31 -28.79 39.47
C ALA A 612 18.05 -29.46 40.64
N LYS A 613 17.42 -30.41 41.34
CA LYS A 613 18.07 -31.23 42.37
C LYS A 613 19.12 -32.16 41.77
N GLN A 614 18.89 -32.73 40.59
CA GLN A 614 19.89 -33.55 39.88
C GLN A 614 21.12 -32.73 39.44
N LYS A 615 20.99 -31.42 39.25
CA LYS A 615 22.08 -30.49 38.93
C LYS A 615 22.70 -29.78 40.15
N GLY A 616 22.39 -30.22 41.37
CA GLY A 616 23.06 -29.77 42.60
C GLY A 616 22.71 -28.36 43.09
N TYR A 617 21.69 -27.69 42.54
CA TYR A 617 21.29 -26.36 43.00
C TYR A 617 20.37 -26.45 44.23
N GLN A 618 20.85 -25.98 45.40
CA GLN A 618 19.99 -25.82 46.58
C GLN A 618 19.19 -24.52 46.48
N LEU A 619 17.86 -24.63 46.40
CA LEU A 619 16.96 -23.49 46.50
C LEU A 619 16.93 -22.97 47.96
N PRO A 620 16.92 -21.64 48.18
CA PRO A 620 16.88 -21.08 49.53
C PRO A 620 15.59 -21.53 50.25
N LYS A 621 15.75 -22.02 51.48
CA LYS A 621 14.62 -22.34 52.35
C LYS A 621 13.80 -21.07 52.63
N LYS A 622 12.48 -21.24 52.61
CA LYS A 622 11.46 -20.20 52.76
C LYS A 622 11.63 -19.35 54.01
#